data_AF-A0A7J9ZQF6-F1
#
_entry.id   AF-A0A7J9ZQF6-F1
#
_cell.length_a   1.000
_cell.length_b   1.000
_cell.length_c   1.000
_cell.angle_alpha   90.00
_cell.angle_beta   90.00
_cell.angle_gamma   90.00
#
_symmetry.space_group_name_H-M   'P 1'
#
loop_
_entity.id
_entity.type
_entity.pdbx_description
1 polymer ?
#
loop_
_entity_poly.entity_id
_entity_poly.type
_entity_poly.pdbx_seq_one_letter_code
_entity_poly.pdbx_strand_id
1 'polypeptide(L)'
;MTATETLIVQPPESATWQVHIDRTMWIAGVRALMLQALHPRAMWGVWQNSDFMHDPFGRLQRTADFVGVTTFGHPDEASELGARVRGIHRALPEVPEPLVTGALRVVRRSLTLVPEPLHDRVFQPHTRAMLARARGRLGGAGYDLRRGLIGLRDPARRLARPDLTLRARRSR
;
A
#
# COMPACT_ATOMS: atom_id res chain seq x y z
N MET A 1 16.23 -27.80 10.69
CA MET A 1 17.12 -26.68 11.07
C MET A 1 16.78 -25.49 10.18
N THR A 2 15.78 -24.70 10.56
CA THR A 2 15.38 -23.49 9.83
C THR A 2 16.30 -22.35 10.22
N ALA A 3 16.91 -21.70 9.23
CA ALA A 3 17.80 -20.56 9.39
C ALA A 3 17.22 -19.54 10.38
N THR A 4 17.97 -19.24 11.43
CA THR A 4 17.68 -18.12 12.32
C THR A 4 17.71 -16.86 11.46
N GLU A 5 16.55 -16.27 11.23
CA GLU A 5 16.39 -15.04 10.47
C GLU A 5 16.94 -13.88 11.32
N THR A 6 18.27 -13.73 11.30
CA THR A 6 18.95 -12.60 11.93
C THR A 6 18.43 -11.34 11.27
N LEU A 7 17.77 -10.48 12.04
CA LEU A 7 17.28 -9.21 11.52
C LEU A 7 18.50 -8.34 11.21
N ILE A 8 18.80 -8.15 9.93
CA ILE A 8 19.93 -7.32 9.49
C ILE A 8 19.53 -5.85 9.64
N VAL A 9 20.11 -5.18 10.62
CA VAL A 9 20.05 -3.70 10.73
C VAL A 9 20.69 -3.10 9.49
N GLN A 10 20.04 -2.08 8.95
CA GLN A 10 20.38 -1.52 7.64
C GLN A 10 21.56 -0.54 7.76
N PRO A 11 22.55 -0.60 6.87
CA PRO A 11 23.68 0.32 6.92
C PRO A 11 23.25 1.74 6.48
N PRO A 12 23.97 2.80 6.88
CA PRO A 12 23.60 4.20 6.62
C PRO A 12 23.40 4.55 5.14
N GLU A 13 24.16 3.91 4.26
CA GLU A 13 24.10 4.06 2.80
C GLU A 13 22.89 3.36 2.16
N SER A 14 22.16 2.53 2.92
CA SER A 14 21.00 1.82 2.40
C SER A 14 19.84 2.77 2.09
N ALA A 15 19.04 2.41 1.09
CA ALA A 15 17.81 3.13 0.78
C ALA A 15 16.85 3.18 1.98
N THR A 16 16.80 2.11 2.79
CA THR A 16 15.96 2.07 3.99
C THR A 16 16.38 3.15 4.99
N TRP A 17 17.68 3.28 5.28
CA TRP A 17 18.18 4.27 6.22
C TRP A 17 17.92 5.70 5.71
N GLN A 18 18.26 5.96 4.44
CA GLN A 18 18.11 7.27 3.81
C GLN A 18 16.64 7.72 3.70
N VAL A 19 15.72 6.80 3.42
CA VAL A 19 14.29 7.11 3.36
C VAL A 19 13.73 7.37 4.77
N HIS A 20 14.12 6.61 5.78
CA HIS A 20 13.59 6.75 7.13
C HIS A 20 14.06 8.02 7.85
N ILE A 21 15.23 8.58 7.49
CA ILE A 21 15.68 9.88 8.00
C ILE A 21 15.06 11.07 7.25
N ASP A 22 14.60 10.86 6.02
CA ASP A 22 13.98 11.91 5.21
C ASP A 22 12.59 12.28 5.74
N ARG A 23 12.25 13.58 5.70
CA ARG A 23 10.97 14.10 6.20
C ARG A 23 9.76 13.51 5.45
N THR A 24 9.93 13.06 4.21
CA THR A 24 8.91 12.37 3.42
C THR A 24 8.43 11.07 4.06
N MET A 25 9.22 10.45 4.96
CA MET A 25 8.83 9.28 5.73
C MET A 25 7.54 9.52 6.52
N TRP A 26 7.33 10.72 7.07
CA TRP A 26 6.09 11.03 7.78
C TRP A 26 4.85 10.96 6.89
N ILE A 27 4.95 11.49 5.67
CA ILE A 27 3.86 11.48 4.70
C ILE A 27 3.60 10.03 4.23
N ALA A 28 4.68 9.28 3.96
CA ALA A 28 4.59 7.88 3.58
C ALA A 28 3.99 7.01 4.69
N GLY A 29 4.40 7.24 5.95
CA GLY A 29 3.91 6.55 7.14
C GLY A 29 2.43 6.77 7.38
N VAL A 30 1.96 8.03 7.34
CA VAL A 30 0.53 8.35 7.48
C VAL A 30 -0.28 7.67 6.36
N ARG A 31 0.21 7.73 5.11
CA ARG A 31 -0.45 7.06 3.99
C ARG A 31 -0.49 5.53 4.19
N ALA A 32 0.61 4.94 4.66
CA ALA A 32 0.67 3.51 4.94
C ALA A 32 -0.33 3.10 6.03
N LEU A 33 -0.48 3.90 7.09
CA LEU A 33 -1.48 3.68 8.13
C LEU A 33 -2.90 3.78 7.59
N MET A 34 -3.20 4.75 6.71
CA MET A 34 -4.51 4.84 6.05
C MET A 34 -4.78 3.60 5.20
N LEU A 35 -3.79 3.12 4.44
CA LEU A 35 -3.91 1.90 3.64
C LEU A 35 -4.08 0.65 4.53
N GLN A 36 -3.38 0.58 5.65
CA GLN A 36 -3.49 -0.50 6.62
C GLN A 36 -4.86 -0.51 7.31
N ALA A 37 -5.43 0.67 7.58
CA ALA A 37 -6.78 0.81 8.12
C ALA A 37 -7.85 0.31 7.15
N LEU A 38 -7.58 0.31 5.84
CA LEU A 38 -8.48 -0.28 4.84
C LEU A 38 -8.38 -1.81 4.77
N HIS A 39 -7.40 -2.43 5.43
CA HIS A 39 -7.21 -3.88 5.39
C HIS A 39 -8.00 -4.57 6.52
N PRO A 40 -9.12 -5.28 6.23
CA PRO A 40 -10.04 -5.78 7.27
C PRO A 40 -9.37 -6.73 8.25
N ARG A 41 -8.42 -7.55 7.78
CA ARG A 41 -7.62 -8.43 8.66
C ARG A 41 -6.74 -7.65 9.63
N ALA A 42 -6.10 -6.59 9.15
CA ALA A 42 -5.21 -5.80 9.98
C ALA A 42 -6.03 -5.08 11.06
N MET A 43 -7.16 -4.48 10.68
CA MET A 43 -8.06 -3.82 11.63
C MET A 43 -8.76 -4.77 12.58
N TRP A 44 -9.10 -5.99 12.16
CA TRP A 44 -9.62 -7.01 13.07
C TRP A 44 -8.59 -7.41 14.14
N GLY A 45 -7.32 -7.56 13.75
CA GLY A 45 -6.22 -7.81 14.68
C GLY A 45 -6.01 -6.65 15.66
N VAL A 46 -6.08 -5.41 15.17
CA VAL A 46 -5.98 -4.21 16.02
C VAL A 46 -7.17 -4.10 16.96
N TRP A 47 -8.39 -4.33 16.48
CA TRP A 47 -9.62 -4.23 17.28
C TRP A 47 -9.63 -5.22 18.45
N GLN A 48 -9.21 -6.47 18.22
CA GLN A 48 -9.25 -7.50 19.27
C GLN A 48 -8.09 -7.44 20.25
N ASN A 49 -6.93 -6.93 19.84
CA ASN A 49 -5.68 -7.11 20.58
C ASN A 49 -4.98 -5.80 20.93
N SER A 50 -5.70 -4.67 20.80
CA SER A 50 -5.16 -3.37 21.12
C SER A 50 -6.18 -2.49 21.81
N ASP A 51 -5.70 -1.76 22.81
CA ASP A 51 -6.43 -0.62 23.38
C ASP A 51 -6.27 0.64 22.51
N PHE A 52 -6.38 0.49 21.19
CA PHE A 52 -6.16 1.59 20.24
C PHE A 52 -7.16 2.74 20.43
N MET A 53 -8.37 2.43 20.88
CA MET A 53 -9.44 3.42 21.06
C MET A 53 -9.16 4.36 22.23
N HIS A 54 -8.48 3.91 23.28
CA HIS A 54 -8.15 4.74 24.44
C HIS A 54 -6.69 5.25 24.41
N ASP A 55 -5.78 4.56 23.71
CA ASP A 55 -4.38 4.97 23.53
C ASP A 55 -3.90 4.86 22.06
N PRO A 56 -4.40 5.72 21.15
CA PRO A 56 -3.98 5.71 19.75
C PRO A 56 -2.53 6.20 19.58
N PHE A 57 -2.11 7.19 20.37
CA PHE A 57 -0.78 7.79 20.28
C PHE A 57 0.32 6.90 20.85
N GLY A 58 0.12 6.27 22.01
CA GLY A 58 1.08 5.31 22.55
C GLY A 58 1.20 4.04 21.71
N ARG A 59 0.14 3.67 20.97
CA ARG A 59 0.23 2.60 19.97
C ARG A 59 1.04 3.00 18.73
N LEU A 60 0.88 4.24 18.27
CA LEU A 60 1.68 4.78 17.18
C LEU A 60 3.16 4.87 17.59
N GLN A 61 3.44 5.35 18.80
CA GLN A 61 4.79 5.44 19.35
C GLN A 61 5.48 4.06 19.38
N ARG A 62 4.81 3.01 19.86
CA ARG A 62 5.37 1.63 19.84
C ARG A 62 5.73 1.15 18.43
N THR A 63 4.98 1.56 17.42
CA THR A 63 5.31 1.27 16.01
C THR A 63 6.53 2.07 15.57
N ALA A 64 6.60 3.36 15.92
CA ALA A 64 7.73 4.22 15.61
C ALA A 64 9.02 3.72 16.28
N ASP A 65 8.95 3.30 17.54
CA ASP A 65 10.07 2.73 18.28
C ASP A 65 10.56 1.43 17.63
N PHE A 66 9.63 0.56 17.21
CA PHE A 66 9.97 -0.64 16.47
C PHE A 66 10.71 -0.33 15.17
N VAL A 67 10.18 0.58 14.35
CA VAL A 67 10.84 1.00 13.10
C VAL A 67 12.20 1.64 13.38
N GLY A 68 12.30 2.46 14.43
CA GLY A 68 13.54 3.11 14.84
C GLY A 68 14.61 2.10 15.24
N VAL A 69 14.32 1.18 16.15
CA VAL A 69 15.26 0.15 16.61
C VAL A 69 15.66 -0.79 15.48
N THR A 70 14.71 -1.19 14.62
CA THR A 70 15.01 -2.11 13.51
C THR A 70 15.77 -1.46 12.35
N THR A 71 15.71 -0.13 12.22
CA THR A 71 16.42 0.62 11.17
C THR A 71 17.76 1.18 11.65
N PHE A 72 17.83 1.65 12.89
CA PHE A 72 18.96 2.44 13.43
C PHE A 72 19.61 1.83 14.68
N GLY A 73 18.97 0.85 15.33
CA GLY A 73 19.44 0.25 16.59
C GLY A 73 20.55 -0.78 16.41
N HIS A 74 21.01 -1.37 17.51
CA HIS A 74 22.01 -2.44 17.46
C HIS A 74 21.37 -3.74 16.92
N PRO A 75 22.09 -4.57 16.13
CA PRO A 75 21.57 -5.84 15.61
C PRO A 75 20.95 -6.76 16.68
N ASP A 76 21.52 -6.78 17.88
CA ASP A 76 21.03 -7.58 19.00
C ASP A 76 19.69 -7.06 19.53
N GLU A 77 19.56 -5.75 19.74
CA GLU A 77 18.31 -5.11 20.18
C GLU A 77 17.20 -5.31 19.15
N ALA A 78 17.54 -5.16 17.87
CA ALA A 78 16.61 -5.34 16.78
C ALA A 78 16.15 -6.81 16.65
N SER A 79 17.06 -7.75 16.90
CA SER A 79 16.75 -9.19 16.93
C SER A 79 15.85 -9.57 18.11
N GLU A 80 16.14 -9.06 19.31
CA GLU A 80 15.33 -9.29 20.51
C GLU A 80 13.92 -8.71 20.34
N LEU A 81 13.82 -7.45 19.91
CA LEU A 81 12.55 -6.79 19.67
C LEU A 81 11.75 -7.49 18.58
N GLY A 82 12.40 -7.93 17.49
CA GLY A 82 11.79 -8.74 16.44
C GLY A 82 11.26 -10.06 16.96
N ALA A 83 12.00 -10.76 17.83
CA ALA A 83 11.56 -12.01 18.44
C ALA A 83 10.32 -11.80 19.32
N ARG A 84 10.30 -10.73 20.12
CA ARG A 84 9.15 -10.34 20.94
C ARG A 84 7.90 -10.08 20.10
N VAL A 85 8.03 -9.29 19.04
CA VAL A 85 6.91 -8.95 18.13
C VAL A 85 6.40 -10.20 17.40
N ARG A 86 7.28 -11.09 16.93
CA ARG A 86 6.88 -12.38 16.35
C ARG A 86 6.16 -13.28 17.35
N GLY A 87 6.55 -13.24 18.63
CA GLY A 87 5.84 -13.96 19.70
C GLY A 87 4.41 -13.47 19.87
N ILE A 88 4.22 -12.15 19.90
CA ILE A 88 2.89 -11.53 19.96
C ILE A 88 2.06 -11.93 18.75
N HIS A 89 2.60 -11.81 17.52
CA HIS A 89 1.87 -12.17 16.30
C HIS A 89 1.48 -13.65 16.23
N ARG A 90 2.28 -14.56 16.78
CA ARG A 90 1.94 -15.99 16.88
C ARG A 90 0.80 -16.27 17.84
N ALA A 91 0.60 -15.44 18.85
CA ALA A 91 -0.49 -15.58 19.81
C ALA A 91 -1.82 -15.01 19.29
N LEU A 92 -1.83 -14.34 18.14
CA LEU A 92 -3.04 -13.78 17.55
C LEU A 92 -3.85 -14.87 16.83
N PRO A 93 -5.17 -14.98 17.06
CA PRO A 93 -6.00 -15.96 16.37
C PRO A 93 -6.01 -15.73 14.86
N GLU A 94 -5.91 -16.81 14.10
CA GLU A 94 -6.00 -16.76 12.64
C GLU A 94 -7.38 -16.25 12.19
N VAL A 95 -7.37 -15.30 11.27
CA VAL A 95 -8.62 -14.81 10.67
C VAL A 95 -8.99 -15.71 9.49
N PRO A 96 -10.21 -16.30 9.46
CA PRO A 96 -10.61 -17.18 8.37
C PRO A 96 -10.45 -16.50 7.00
N GLU A 97 -9.52 -17.03 6.19
CA GLU A 97 -9.27 -16.67 4.77
C GLU A 97 -10.53 -16.38 3.94
N PRO A 98 -11.57 -17.23 3.99
CA PRO A 98 -12.74 -17.05 3.15
C PRO A 98 -13.56 -15.82 3.54
N LEU A 99 -13.65 -15.53 4.85
CA LEU A 99 -14.46 -14.44 5.40
C LEU A 99 -13.89 -13.08 4.98
N VAL A 100 -12.58 -12.92 5.11
CA VAL A 100 -11.88 -11.67 4.77
C VAL A 100 -11.93 -11.43 3.27
N THR A 101 -11.63 -12.46 2.49
CA THR A 101 -11.62 -12.35 1.04
C THR A 101 -13.02 -12.04 0.51
N GLY A 102 -14.05 -12.62 1.10
CA GLY A 102 -15.45 -12.28 0.84
C GLY A 102 -15.76 -10.81 1.16
N ALA A 103 -15.43 -10.36 2.38
CA ALA A 103 -15.66 -8.99 2.82
C ALA A 103 -14.93 -7.95 1.94
N LEU A 104 -13.65 -8.19 1.61
CA LEU A 104 -12.88 -7.33 0.71
C LEU A 104 -13.46 -7.26 -0.70
N ARG A 105 -13.98 -8.38 -1.24
CA ARG A 105 -14.67 -8.38 -2.54
C ARG A 105 -15.93 -7.54 -2.49
N VAL A 106 -16.69 -7.61 -1.40
CA VAL A 106 -17.89 -6.79 -1.21
C VAL A 106 -17.55 -5.30 -1.13
N VAL A 107 -16.55 -4.92 -0.32
CA VAL A 107 -16.10 -3.53 -0.20
C VAL A 107 -15.52 -3.01 -1.52
N ARG A 108 -14.68 -3.79 -2.19
CA ARG A 108 -14.15 -3.41 -3.51
C ARG A 108 -15.28 -3.20 -4.51
N ARG A 109 -16.28 -4.10 -4.50
CA ARG A 109 -17.44 -4.01 -5.40
C ARG A 109 -18.31 -2.80 -5.05
N SER A 110 -18.56 -2.52 -3.78
CA SER A 110 -19.32 -1.32 -3.38
C SER A 110 -18.57 -0.03 -3.74
N LEU A 111 -17.26 0.03 -3.54
CA LEU A 111 -16.42 1.15 -3.97
C LEU A 111 -16.43 1.36 -5.49
N THR A 112 -16.50 0.27 -6.26
CA THR A 112 -16.57 0.34 -7.73
C THR A 112 -17.97 0.70 -8.23
N LEU A 113 -19.01 0.43 -7.42
CA LEU A 113 -20.41 0.71 -7.74
C LEU A 113 -20.89 2.07 -7.23
N VAL A 114 -20.07 2.86 -6.54
CA VAL A 114 -20.45 4.22 -6.13
C VAL A 114 -20.72 5.04 -7.39
N PRO A 115 -21.96 5.52 -7.61
CA PRO A 115 -22.29 6.36 -8.75
C PRO A 115 -21.47 7.66 -8.72
N GLU A 116 -20.92 8.12 -9.86
CA GLU A 116 -20.16 9.38 -9.97
C GLU A 116 -20.79 10.59 -9.25
N PRO A 117 -22.13 10.78 -9.22
CA PRO A 117 -22.77 11.89 -8.50
C PRO A 117 -22.54 11.90 -6.97
N LEU A 118 -22.31 10.72 -6.37
CA LEU A 118 -22.00 10.58 -4.94
C LEU A 118 -20.52 10.86 -4.67
N HIS A 119 -19.64 10.53 -5.62
CA HIS A 119 -18.22 10.86 -5.55
C HIS A 119 -18.03 12.38 -5.56
N ASP A 120 -18.79 13.10 -6.39
CA ASP A 120 -18.69 14.56 -6.45
C ASP A 120 -18.99 15.21 -5.11
N ARG A 121 -20.05 14.82 -4.38
CA ARG A 121 -20.41 15.43 -3.07
C ARG A 121 -19.32 15.32 -2.00
N VAL A 122 -18.44 14.32 -2.06
CA VAL A 122 -17.42 14.06 -1.03
C VAL A 122 -16.16 14.94 -1.23
N PHE A 123 -15.90 15.40 -2.44
CA PHE A 123 -14.71 16.22 -2.74
C PHE A 123 -15.03 17.71 -2.77
N GLN A 124 -14.15 18.51 -2.16
CA GLN A 124 -14.26 19.98 -2.19
C GLN A 124 -14.19 20.51 -3.63
N PRO A 125 -14.82 21.68 -3.92
CA PRO A 125 -14.86 22.25 -5.28
C PRO A 125 -13.48 22.38 -5.94
N HIS A 126 -12.46 22.70 -5.16
CA HIS A 126 -11.08 22.83 -5.64
C HIS A 126 -10.50 21.49 -6.13
N THR A 127 -10.77 20.39 -5.43
CA THR A 127 -10.35 19.04 -5.82
C THR A 127 -11.04 18.61 -7.13
N ARG A 128 -12.31 18.95 -7.31
CA ARG A 128 -13.04 18.69 -8.57
C ARG A 128 -12.42 19.46 -9.74
N ALA A 129 -12.10 20.75 -9.53
CA ALA A 129 -11.43 21.56 -10.54
C ALA A 129 -10.03 21.03 -10.89
N MET A 130 -9.27 20.56 -9.90
CA MET A 130 -7.97 19.92 -10.12
C MET A 130 -8.11 18.62 -10.92
N LEU A 131 -9.08 17.75 -10.58
CA LEU A 131 -9.35 16.50 -11.30
C LEU A 131 -9.80 16.76 -12.74
N ALA A 132 -10.65 17.76 -12.98
CA ALA A 132 -11.06 18.16 -14.32
C ALA A 132 -9.87 18.64 -15.17
N ARG A 133 -9.00 19.48 -14.60
CA ARG A 133 -7.75 19.92 -15.26
C ARG A 133 -6.80 18.75 -15.55
N ALA A 134 -6.64 17.85 -14.59
CA ALA A 134 -5.80 16.66 -14.77
C ALA A 134 -6.33 15.75 -15.87
N ARG A 135 -7.65 15.53 -15.92
CA ARG A 135 -8.34 14.77 -16.97
C ARG A 135 -8.16 15.44 -18.34
N GLY A 136 -8.26 16.77 -18.43
CA GLY A 136 -7.97 17.51 -19.66
C GLY A 136 -6.54 17.33 -20.17
N ARG A 137 -5.54 17.43 -19.27
CA ARG A 137 -4.12 17.21 -19.63
C ARG A 137 -3.85 15.78 -20.10
N LEU A 138 -4.42 14.79 -19.41
CA LEU A 138 -4.25 13.37 -19.77
C LEU A 138 -4.95 13.02 -21.09
N GLY A 139 -6.12 13.59 -21.35
CA GLY A 139 -6.80 13.44 -22.64
C GLY A 139 -5.99 14.06 -23.79
N GLY A 140 -5.44 15.27 -23.58
CA GLY A 140 -4.52 15.91 -24.52
C GLY A 140 -3.23 15.13 -24.75
N ALA A 141 -2.80 14.32 -23.78
CA ALA A 141 -1.66 13.41 -23.88
C ALA A 141 -2.01 12.00 -24.42
N GLY A 142 -3.26 11.75 -24.86
CA GLY A 142 -3.66 10.51 -25.53
C GLY A 142 -4.05 9.35 -24.61
N TYR A 143 -4.28 9.59 -23.31
CA TYR A 143 -4.78 8.57 -22.38
C TYR A 143 -6.30 8.35 -22.56
N ASP A 144 -6.78 7.10 -22.42
CA ASP A 144 -8.20 6.74 -22.62
C ASP A 144 -8.97 6.82 -21.30
N LEU A 145 -9.62 7.95 -21.05
CA LEU A 145 -10.24 8.20 -19.74
C LEU A 145 -11.63 7.55 -19.59
N ARG A 146 -12.17 6.92 -20.65
CA ARG A 146 -13.49 6.27 -20.64
C ARG A 146 -13.50 4.95 -19.87
N ARG A 147 -12.32 4.37 -19.63
CA ARG A 147 -12.15 3.08 -18.93
C ARG A 147 -11.61 3.25 -17.50
N GLY A 148 -11.65 4.45 -16.94
CA GLY A 148 -11.12 4.74 -15.60
C GLY A 148 -9.62 4.44 -15.50
N LEU A 149 -9.17 3.89 -14.36
CA LEU A 149 -7.75 3.61 -14.09
C LEU A 149 -7.09 2.68 -15.13
N ILE A 150 -7.86 1.80 -15.78
CA ILE A 150 -7.36 0.89 -16.83
C ILE A 150 -6.85 1.66 -18.06
N GLY A 151 -7.43 2.83 -18.33
CA GLY A 151 -7.07 3.65 -19.48
C GLY A 151 -5.99 4.70 -19.22
N LEU A 152 -5.45 4.76 -17.99
CA LEU A 152 -4.22 5.48 -17.63
C LEU A 152 -2.94 4.74 -18.05
N ARG A 153 -3.08 3.68 -18.87
CA ARG A 153 -1.94 2.97 -19.45
C ARG A 153 -1.30 3.82 -20.54
N ASP A 154 0.01 3.98 -20.45
CA ASP A 154 0.84 4.80 -21.35
C ASP A 154 0.51 4.55 -22.84
N PRO A 155 0.03 5.56 -23.58
CA PRO A 155 -0.30 5.43 -25.00
C PRO A 155 0.93 5.18 -25.87
N ALA A 156 2.14 5.60 -25.48
CA ALA A 156 3.36 5.34 -26.24
C ALA A 156 3.70 3.83 -26.29
N ARG A 157 3.32 3.08 -25.24
CA ARG A 157 3.51 1.63 -25.18
C ARG A 157 2.53 0.83 -26.05
N ARG A 158 1.50 1.46 -26.63
CA ARG A 158 0.57 0.79 -27.56
C ARG A 158 1.17 0.58 -28.95
N LEU A 159 2.10 1.44 -29.37
CA LEU A 159 2.71 1.41 -30.71
C LEU A 159 3.98 0.56 -30.80
N ALA A 160 4.52 0.08 -29.67
CA ALA A 160 5.74 -0.72 -29.61
C ALA A 160 5.50 -2.24 -29.73
N ARG A 161 4.45 -2.67 -30.45
CA ARG A 161 4.30 -4.07 -30.87
C ARG A 161 4.69 -4.17 -32.34
N PRO A 162 5.85 -4.75 -32.69
CA PRO A 162 6.10 -5.15 -34.07
C PRO A 162 5.04 -6.20 -34.46
N ASP A 163 4.38 -5.99 -35.59
CA ASP A 163 3.43 -6.94 -36.17
C ASP A 163 4.10 -8.31 -36.35
N LEU A 164 3.76 -9.26 -35.50
CA LEU A 164 4.21 -10.66 -35.59
C LEU A 164 3.50 -11.44 -36.71
N THR A 165 2.79 -10.76 -37.61
CA THR A 165 2.00 -11.38 -38.69
C THR A 165 2.69 -11.45 -40.05
N LEU A 166 3.94 -10.97 -40.20
CA LEU A 166 4.69 -11.01 -41.47
C LEU A 166 5.94 -11.90 -41.46
N ARG A 167 5.91 -13.05 -40.77
CA ARG A 167 6.96 -14.08 -40.87
C ARG A 167 6.44 -15.51 -41.10
N ALA A 168 5.36 -15.66 -41.88
CA ALA A 168 4.85 -16.98 -42.28
C ALA A 168 4.59 -17.14 -43.78
N ARG A 169 5.31 -16.42 -44.65
CA ARG A 169 5.32 -16.66 -46.10
C ARG A 169 6.71 -16.37 -46.71
N ARG A 170 7.65 -17.28 -46.53
CA ARG A 170 8.79 -17.51 -47.44
C ARG A 170 9.50 -18.81 -47.05
N SER A 171 8.90 -19.92 -47.43
CA SER A 171 9.57 -21.21 -47.60
C SER A 171 8.75 -22.04 -48.59
N ARG A 172 9.00 -21.81 -49.88
CA ARG A 172 8.85 -22.78 -50.98
C ARG A 172 9.97 -22.49 -51.96
#